data_AF-A0A2C8ZGN1-F1
#
_entry.id   AF-A0A2C8ZGN1-F1
#
_cell.length_a   1.000
_cell.length_b   1.000
_cell.length_c   1.000
_cell.angle_alpha   90.00
_cell.angle_beta   90.00
_cell.angle_gamma   90.00
#
_symmetry.space_group_name_H-M   'P 1'
#
loop_
_entity.id
_entity.type
_entity.pdbx_description
1 polymer ?
#
loop_
_entity_poly.entity_id
_entity_poly.type
_entity_poly.pdbx_seq_one_letter_code
_entity_poly.pdbx_strand_id
1 'polypeptide(L)'
;MPPALIIFLIATPLLLFGARAALPGIPWKRYARPSSWVDIGLIALGAAGLVLHCVAMFYPSLIETIPGTGGYIQAVDGMSTASIVLYIVPAVIVLAGLRRQRPLALTLVAVTLIAVGVTMYDGGPLNVHLVAITAAALSLAFTTALLVLRPQRTGDRAAPGHAATGR
;
A
#
# COMPACT_ATOMS: atom_id res chain seq x y z
N MET A 1 14.09 15.11 7.98
CA MET A 1 13.47 15.20 6.63
C MET A 1 12.96 16.62 6.41
N PRO A 2 13.06 17.19 5.20
CA PRO A 2 12.48 18.50 4.93
C PRO A 2 10.96 18.43 5.10
N PRO A 3 10.32 19.36 5.83
CA PRO A 3 8.88 19.32 6.12
C PRO A 3 8.02 19.31 4.86
N ALA A 4 8.53 19.91 3.76
CA ALA A 4 7.89 19.88 2.45
C ALA A 4 7.66 18.47 1.89
N LEU A 5 8.58 17.52 2.14
CA LEU A 5 8.49 16.16 1.60
C LEU A 5 7.41 15.34 2.32
N ILE A 6 7.26 15.55 3.64
CA ILE A 6 6.18 14.95 4.43
C ILE A 6 4.82 15.51 3.97
N ILE A 7 4.73 16.83 3.78
CA ILE A 7 3.51 17.47 3.27
C ILE A 7 3.16 16.90 1.90
N PHE A 8 4.14 16.73 0.99
CA PHE A 8 3.89 16.17 -0.34
C PHE A 8 3.42 14.70 -0.29
N LEU A 9 4.04 13.88 0.56
CA LEU A 9 3.69 12.48 0.79
C LEU A 9 2.28 12.30 1.38
N ILE A 10 1.82 13.23 2.20
CA ILE A 10 0.48 13.20 2.80
C ILE A 10 -0.56 13.83 1.84
N ALA A 11 -0.24 14.98 1.26
CA ALA A 11 -1.13 15.72 0.39
C ALA A 11 -1.45 14.95 -0.89
N THR A 12 -0.48 14.30 -1.52
CA THR A 12 -0.70 13.60 -2.80
C THR A 12 -1.71 12.44 -2.70
N PRO A 13 -1.59 11.48 -1.75
CA PRO A 13 -2.59 10.44 -1.60
C PRO A 13 -3.94 11.00 -1.13
N LEU A 14 -3.97 12.00 -0.24
CA LEU A 14 -5.23 12.65 0.15
C LEU A 14 -5.92 13.32 -1.03
N LEU A 15 -5.16 13.99 -1.90
CA LEU A 15 -5.67 14.70 -3.06
C LEU A 15 -6.12 13.70 -4.13
N LEU A 16 -5.40 12.61 -4.34
CA LEU A 16 -5.84 11.49 -5.20
C LEU A 16 -7.11 10.83 -4.67
N PHE A 17 -7.19 10.58 -3.35
CA PHE A 17 -8.35 9.96 -2.72
C PHE A 17 -9.56 10.90 -2.72
N GLY A 18 -9.34 12.18 -2.46
CA GLY A 18 -10.32 13.25 -2.52
C GLY A 18 -10.83 13.48 -3.94
N ALA A 19 -9.93 13.52 -4.93
CA ALA A 19 -10.29 13.60 -6.34
C ALA A 19 -11.12 12.38 -6.78
N ARG A 20 -10.76 11.17 -6.34
CA ARG A 20 -11.57 9.96 -6.59
C ARG A 20 -12.95 10.04 -5.93
N ALA A 21 -13.02 10.55 -4.69
CA ALA A 21 -14.29 10.70 -3.98
C ALA A 21 -15.19 11.77 -4.62
N ALA A 22 -14.61 12.87 -5.08
CA ALA A 22 -15.31 14.01 -5.70
C ALA A 22 -15.69 13.74 -7.16
N LEU A 23 -14.99 12.85 -7.87
CA LEU A 23 -15.24 12.50 -9.26
C LEU A 23 -15.75 11.05 -9.39
N PRO A 24 -17.03 10.77 -9.03
CA PRO A 24 -17.62 9.43 -9.12
C PRO A 24 -17.68 8.84 -10.55
N GLY A 25 -17.22 9.59 -11.57
CA GLY A 25 -17.16 9.17 -12.98
C GLY A 25 -15.83 8.54 -13.44
N ILE A 26 -14.78 8.46 -12.61
CA ILE A 26 -13.47 7.91 -13.01
C ILE A 26 -13.17 6.50 -12.45
N PRO A 27 -14.11 5.53 -12.39
CA PRO A 27 -13.70 4.16 -12.59
C PRO A 27 -13.59 3.97 -14.10
N TRP A 28 -12.35 3.82 -14.59
CA TRP A 28 -12.13 3.30 -15.93
C TRP A 28 -12.65 1.85 -15.93
N LYS A 29 -13.97 1.68 -16.15
CA LYS A 29 -14.72 0.43 -15.93
C LYS A 29 -14.10 -0.79 -16.62
N ARG A 30 -13.24 -0.58 -17.64
CA ARG A 30 -12.47 -1.61 -18.34
C ARG A 30 -11.31 -2.22 -17.54
N TYR A 31 -10.79 -1.53 -16.52
CA TYR A 31 -9.59 -1.95 -15.78
C TYR A 31 -9.84 -2.34 -14.34
N ALA A 32 -11.01 -1.96 -13.83
CA ALA A 32 -11.39 -2.07 -12.45
C ALA A 32 -11.83 -3.52 -12.15
N ARG A 33 -11.12 -4.27 -11.29
CA ARG A 33 -11.49 -5.62 -10.85
C ARG A 33 -12.05 -5.61 -9.43
N PRO A 34 -13.17 -6.33 -9.14
CA PRO A 34 -13.70 -6.42 -7.80
C PRO A 34 -12.67 -7.09 -6.87
N SER A 35 -12.35 -6.40 -5.78
CA SER A 35 -11.43 -6.90 -4.75
C SER A 35 -12.20 -7.62 -3.66
N SER A 36 -11.67 -8.73 -3.15
CA SER A 36 -12.19 -9.35 -1.93
C SER A 36 -11.86 -8.50 -0.71
N TRP A 37 -12.66 -8.60 0.36
CA TRP A 37 -12.30 -8.07 1.68
C TRP A 37 -10.98 -8.62 2.19
N VAL A 38 -10.66 -9.88 1.86
CA VAL A 38 -9.38 -10.50 2.20
C VAL A 38 -8.22 -9.77 1.53
N ASP A 39 -8.37 -9.44 0.24
CA ASP A 39 -7.33 -8.74 -0.52
C ASP A 39 -7.13 -7.32 0.04
N ILE A 40 -8.20 -6.62 0.43
CA ILE A 40 -8.14 -5.32 1.10
C ILE A 40 -7.43 -5.43 2.45
N GLY A 41 -7.78 -6.44 3.25
CA GLY A 41 -7.15 -6.71 4.54
C GLY A 41 -5.66 -6.97 4.41
N LEU A 42 -5.23 -7.75 3.41
CA LEU A 42 -3.82 -7.98 3.11
C LEU A 42 -3.11 -6.67 2.73
N ILE A 43 -3.66 -5.87 1.82
CA ILE A 43 -3.05 -4.58 1.44
C ILE A 43 -2.91 -3.68 2.66
N ALA A 44 -3.95 -3.55 3.48
CA ALA A 44 -3.94 -2.70 4.67
C ALA A 44 -2.90 -3.19 5.69
N LEU A 45 -2.85 -4.49 5.97
CA LEU A 45 -1.91 -5.10 6.90
C LEU A 45 -0.46 -4.94 6.43
N GLY A 46 -0.19 -5.22 5.16
CA GLY A 46 1.14 -5.07 4.59
C GLY A 46 1.59 -3.60 4.53
N ALA A 47 0.69 -2.68 4.15
CA ALA A 47 0.99 -1.26 4.14
C ALA A 47 1.26 -0.73 5.56
N ALA A 48 0.48 -1.15 6.56
CA ALA A 48 0.72 -0.80 7.95
C ALA A 48 2.08 -1.33 8.45
N GLY A 49 2.45 -2.56 8.10
CA GLY A 49 3.76 -3.12 8.41
C GLY A 49 4.92 -2.35 7.78
N LEU A 50 4.80 -1.96 6.51
CA LEU A 50 5.79 -1.12 5.83
C LEU A 50 5.90 0.27 6.47
N VAL A 51 4.77 0.90 6.80
CA VAL A 51 4.77 2.20 7.49
C VAL A 51 5.44 2.08 8.85
N LEU A 52 5.12 1.05 9.63
CA LEU A 52 5.73 0.81 10.93
C LEU A 52 7.25 0.63 10.81
N HIS A 53 7.70 -0.15 9.82
CA HIS A 53 9.12 -0.33 9.53
C HIS A 53 9.82 1.00 9.20
N CYS A 54 9.25 1.80 8.30
CA CYS A 54 9.77 3.12 7.95
C CYS A 54 9.78 4.07 9.15
N VAL A 55 8.71 4.11 9.95
CA VAL A 55 8.63 4.98 11.13
C VAL A 55 9.66 4.57 12.17
N ALA A 56 9.86 3.27 12.41
CA ALA A 56 10.90 2.80 13.32
C ALA A 56 12.30 3.25 12.86
N MET A 57 12.59 3.17 11.56
CA MET A 57 13.89 3.56 11.00
C MET A 57 14.15 5.09 11.07
N PHE A 58 13.14 5.92 10.82
CA PHE A 58 13.32 7.38 10.74
C PHE A 58 12.99 8.13 12.03
N TYR A 59 12.12 7.55 12.86
CA TYR A 59 11.58 8.18 14.06
C TYR A 59 11.54 7.17 15.23
N PRO A 60 12.69 6.56 15.60
CA PRO A 60 12.74 5.55 16.66
C PRO A 60 12.15 6.07 17.97
N SER A 61 12.39 7.33 18.31
CA SER A 61 11.85 7.99 19.51
C SER A 61 10.32 8.02 19.59
N LEU A 62 9.61 8.00 18.45
CA LEU A 62 8.15 7.88 18.46
C LEU A 62 7.71 6.46 18.83
N ILE A 63 8.39 5.44 18.30
CA ILE A 63 8.05 4.03 18.55
C ILE A 63 8.46 3.60 19.96
N GLU A 64 9.53 4.15 20.52
CA GLU A 64 9.99 3.89 21.90
C GLU A 64 8.95 4.24 22.97
N THR A 65 8.04 5.18 22.68
CA THR A 65 6.94 5.53 23.61
C THR A 65 5.90 4.43 23.76
N ILE A 66 5.90 3.43 22.87
CA ILE A 66 4.96 2.33 22.88
C ILE A 66 5.57 1.18 23.70
N PRO A 67 4.97 0.77 24.82
CA PRO A 67 5.52 -0.30 25.64
C PRO A 67 5.60 -1.62 24.85
N GLY A 68 6.76 -2.28 24.90
CA GLY A 68 7.00 -3.57 24.24
C GLY A 68 7.60 -3.51 22.84
N THR A 69 7.90 -2.33 22.28
CA THR A 69 8.48 -2.18 20.93
C THR A 69 10.00 -2.21 20.88
N GLY A 70 10.71 -2.14 22.02
CA GLY A 70 12.17 -2.01 22.06
C GLY A 70 12.92 -3.10 21.28
N GLY A 71 12.46 -4.36 21.33
CA GLY A 71 13.06 -5.44 20.55
C GLY A 71 12.83 -5.31 19.04
N TYR A 72 11.70 -4.74 18.62
CA TYR A 72 11.42 -4.45 17.20
C TYR A 72 12.32 -3.32 16.68
N ILE A 73 12.47 -2.24 17.44
CA ILE A 73 13.32 -1.10 17.06
C ILE A 73 14.77 -1.56 16.90
N GLN A 74 15.30 -2.29 17.89
CA GLN A 74 16.66 -2.85 17.81
C GLN A 74 16.85 -3.76 16.58
N ALA A 75 15.85 -4.57 16.24
CA ALA A 75 15.90 -5.44 15.07
C ALA A 75 15.94 -4.64 13.75
N VAL A 76 15.21 -3.52 13.67
CA VAL A 76 15.16 -2.62 12.50
C VAL A 76 16.46 -1.82 12.38
N ASP A 77 16.89 -1.15 13.45
CA ASP A 77 18.06 -0.26 13.49
C ASP A 77 19.37 -1.00 13.27
N GLY A 78 19.46 -2.25 13.71
CA GLY A 78 20.65 -3.08 13.51
C GLY A 78 20.92 -3.45 12.05
N MET A 79 20.07 -3.04 11.09
CA MET A 79 20.11 -3.42 9.67
C MET A 79 20.35 -4.92 9.47
N SER A 80 19.87 -5.71 10.42
CA SER A 80 20.15 -7.13 10.51
C SER A 80 19.28 -7.92 9.53
N THR A 81 19.54 -9.22 9.40
CA THR A 81 18.64 -10.13 8.68
C THR A 81 17.18 -10.02 9.18
N ALA A 82 16.98 -9.72 10.47
CA ALA A 82 15.65 -9.48 11.01
C ALA A 82 15.00 -8.23 10.39
N SER A 83 15.73 -7.12 10.24
CA SER A 83 15.25 -5.92 9.52
C SER A 83 14.78 -6.26 8.11
N ILE A 84 15.57 -7.05 7.36
CA ILE A 84 15.24 -7.49 6.00
C ILE A 84 13.93 -8.27 5.98
N VAL A 85 13.75 -9.21 6.90
CA VAL A 85 12.52 -10.00 7.01
C VAL A 85 11.32 -9.11 7.38
N LEU A 86 11.51 -8.17 8.33
CA LEU A 86 10.49 -7.21 8.75
C LEU A 86 10.09 -6.24 7.64
N TYR A 87 10.93 -6.05 6.62
CA TYR A 87 10.60 -5.31 5.41
C TYR A 87 9.92 -6.19 4.33
N ILE A 88 10.53 -7.34 4.02
CA ILE A 88 10.07 -8.23 2.93
C ILE A 88 8.69 -8.80 3.21
N VAL A 89 8.42 -9.23 4.45
CA VAL A 89 7.13 -9.86 4.78
C VAL A 89 5.95 -8.91 4.53
N PRO A 90 5.93 -7.66 5.06
CA PRO A 90 4.90 -6.68 4.70
C PRO A 90 4.82 -6.38 3.21
N ALA A 91 5.96 -6.25 2.52
CA ALA A 91 5.99 -6.03 1.07
C ALA A 91 5.31 -7.16 0.28
N VAL A 92 5.61 -8.42 0.61
CA VAL A 92 4.99 -9.59 0.00
C VAL A 92 3.50 -9.67 0.33
N ILE A 93 3.10 -9.31 1.55
CA ILE A 93 1.68 -9.24 1.94
C ILE A 93 0.93 -8.22 1.07
N VAL A 94 1.50 -7.04 0.82
CA VAL A 94 0.93 -6.04 -0.10
C VAL A 94 0.78 -6.61 -1.51
N LEU A 95 1.84 -7.22 -2.04
CA LEU A 95 1.82 -7.83 -3.38
C LEU A 95 0.79 -8.97 -3.48
N ALA A 96 0.65 -9.78 -2.44
CA ALA A 96 -0.34 -10.85 -2.34
C ALA A 96 -1.77 -10.30 -2.35
N GLY A 97 -2.03 -9.18 -1.67
CA GLY A 97 -3.31 -8.49 -1.74
C GLY A 97 -3.59 -7.89 -3.13
N LEU A 98 -2.55 -7.47 -3.85
CA LEU A 98 -2.64 -6.94 -5.21
C LEU A 98 -2.61 -8.02 -6.31
N ARG A 99 -2.42 -9.30 -6.00
CA ARG A 99 -2.21 -10.39 -6.97
C ARG A 99 -3.28 -10.52 -8.06
N ARG A 100 -4.51 -10.07 -7.78
CA ARG A 100 -5.65 -10.14 -8.71
C ARG A 100 -5.74 -8.94 -9.65
N GLN A 101 -4.92 -7.91 -9.42
CA GLN A 101 -4.85 -6.69 -10.22
C GLN A 101 -4.08 -6.91 -11.53
N ARG A 102 -4.00 -5.87 -12.37
CA ARG A 102 -3.26 -5.92 -13.63
C ARG A 102 -1.77 -6.19 -13.37
N PRO A 103 -1.12 -7.04 -14.18
CA PRO A 103 0.30 -7.37 -14.00
C PRO A 103 1.20 -6.14 -14.09
N LEU A 104 0.81 -5.14 -14.90
CA LEU A 104 1.56 -3.89 -15.01
C LEU A 104 1.56 -3.06 -13.71
N ALA A 105 0.43 -3.02 -12.99
CA ALA A 105 0.37 -2.33 -11.70
C ALA A 105 1.16 -3.10 -10.62
N LEU A 106 1.06 -4.43 -10.63
CA LEU A 106 1.79 -5.28 -9.71
C LEU A 106 3.31 -5.19 -9.92
N THR A 107 3.77 -5.18 -11.17
CA THR A 107 5.19 -5.00 -11.51
C THR A 107 5.69 -3.61 -11.11
N LEU A 108 4.91 -2.54 -11.32
CA LEU A 108 5.25 -1.20 -10.87
C LEU A 108 5.44 -1.14 -9.33
N VAL A 109 4.50 -1.71 -8.57
CA VAL A 109 4.60 -1.77 -7.10
C VAL A 109 5.77 -2.64 -6.68
N ALA A 110 5.98 -3.81 -7.29
CA ALA A 110 7.09 -4.68 -6.96
C ALA A 110 8.46 -4.01 -7.22
N VAL A 111 8.64 -3.38 -8.38
CA VAL A 111 9.88 -2.68 -8.73
C VAL A 111 10.15 -1.52 -7.78
N THR A 112 9.14 -0.73 -7.42
CA THR A 112 9.31 0.39 -6.48
C THR A 112 9.65 -0.11 -5.06
N LEU A 113 9.05 -1.21 -4.60
CA LEU A 113 9.43 -1.84 -3.33
C LEU A 113 10.87 -2.39 -3.40
N ILE A 114 11.26 -3.09 -4.46
CA ILE A 114 12.64 -3.55 -4.64
C ILE A 114 13.61 -2.37 -4.59
N ALA A 115 13.30 -1.25 -5.25
CA ALA A 115 14.13 -0.04 -5.20
C ALA A 115 14.26 0.51 -3.77
N VAL A 116 13.18 0.51 -2.98
CA VAL A 116 13.23 0.89 -1.55
C VAL A 116 14.19 -0.03 -0.79
N GLY A 117 14.05 -1.35 -0.93
CA GLY A 117 14.92 -2.31 -0.25
C GLY A 117 16.39 -2.16 -0.65
N VAL A 118 16.69 -2.06 -1.95
CA VAL A 118 18.06 -1.87 -2.45
C VAL A 118 18.66 -0.58 -1.90
N THR A 119 17.95 0.55 -2.02
CA THR A 119 18.47 1.84 -1.54
C THR A 119 18.65 1.90 -0.03
N MET A 120 17.92 1.06 0.73
CA MET A 120 18.04 0.96 2.18
C MET A 120 19.25 0.14 2.62
N TYR A 121 19.49 -1.01 1.98
CA TYR A 121 20.51 -1.97 2.41
C TYR A 121 21.87 -1.81 1.71
N ASP A 122 21.95 -1.05 0.61
CA ASP A 122 23.19 -0.80 -0.13
C ASP A 122 23.98 0.42 0.39
N GLY A 123 23.56 1.03 1.51
CA GLY A 123 24.23 2.20 2.10
C GLY A 123 24.19 3.45 1.22
N GLY A 124 23.26 3.52 0.26
CA GLY A 124 23.10 4.65 -0.64
C GLY A 124 22.72 5.96 0.09
N PRO A 125 22.83 7.11 -0.59
CA PRO A 125 22.54 8.39 0.03
C PRO A 125 21.04 8.52 0.37
N LEU A 126 20.76 9.14 1.52
CA LEU A 126 19.42 9.25 2.10
C LEU A 126 18.38 9.83 1.14
N ASN A 127 18.76 10.80 0.32
CA ASN A 127 17.87 11.43 -0.65
C ASN A 127 17.34 10.43 -1.71
N VAL A 128 18.18 9.52 -2.18
CA VAL A 128 17.80 8.48 -3.15
C VAL A 128 16.80 7.52 -2.52
N HIS A 129 17.04 7.12 -1.27
CA HIS A 129 16.11 6.27 -0.52
C HIS A 129 14.74 6.95 -0.30
N LEU A 130 14.71 8.24 0.06
CA LEU A 130 13.46 9.00 0.18
C LEU A 130 12.69 9.12 -1.13
N VAL A 131 13.38 9.26 -2.26
CA VAL A 131 12.75 9.25 -3.60
C VAL A 131 12.14 7.87 -3.88
N ALA A 132 12.84 6.78 -3.56
CA ALA A 132 12.33 5.43 -3.72
C ALA A 132 11.07 5.19 -2.87
N ILE A 133 11.07 5.61 -1.60
CA ILE A 133 9.89 5.52 -0.71
C ILE A 133 8.72 6.31 -1.32
N THR A 134 8.98 7.52 -1.79
CA THR A 134 7.95 8.37 -2.41
C THR A 134 7.35 7.70 -3.64
N ALA A 135 8.18 7.14 -4.53
CA ALA A 135 7.72 6.41 -5.70
C ALA A 135 6.89 5.18 -5.31
N ALA A 136 7.30 4.41 -4.30
CA ALA A 136 6.56 3.26 -3.80
C ALA A 136 5.20 3.66 -3.20
N ALA A 137 5.17 4.72 -2.38
CA ALA A 137 3.94 5.23 -1.78
C ALA A 137 2.94 5.71 -2.84
N LEU A 138 3.42 6.48 -3.83
CA LEU A 138 2.58 6.95 -4.94
C LEU A 138 2.08 5.80 -5.82
N SER A 139 2.95 4.84 -6.13
CA SER A 139 2.59 3.64 -6.90
C SER A 139 1.50 2.83 -6.19
N LEU A 140 1.64 2.61 -4.89
CA LEU A 140 0.66 1.90 -4.08
C LEU A 140 -0.65 2.68 -3.94
N ALA A 141 -0.58 3.98 -3.66
CA ALA A 141 -1.75 4.86 -3.58
C ALA A 141 -2.52 4.91 -4.90
N PHE A 142 -1.83 5.06 -6.03
CA PHE A 142 -2.44 5.06 -7.36
C PHE A 142 -3.07 3.71 -7.68
N THR A 143 -2.37 2.61 -7.41
CA THR A 143 -2.87 1.25 -7.65
C THR A 143 -4.13 0.98 -6.83
N THR A 144 -4.10 1.29 -5.53
CA THR A 144 -5.25 1.11 -4.64
C THR A 144 -6.39 2.05 -4.99
N ALA A 145 -6.12 3.34 -5.16
CA ALA A 145 -7.09 4.37 -5.46
C ALA A 145 -7.58 4.37 -6.91
N LEU A 146 -7.06 3.55 -7.83
CA LEU A 146 -7.67 3.39 -9.16
C LEU A 146 -8.29 2.01 -9.34
N LEU A 147 -7.64 0.96 -8.84
CA LEU A 147 -7.97 -0.42 -9.23
C LEU A 147 -8.76 -1.20 -8.17
N VAL A 148 -8.83 -0.73 -6.93
CA VAL A 148 -9.66 -1.36 -5.89
C VAL A 148 -11.06 -0.75 -5.97
N LEU A 149 -12.02 -1.42 -6.62
CA LEU A 149 -13.43 -1.06 -6.44
C LEU A 149 -13.95 -1.59 -5.11
N ARG A 150 -15.01 -0.93 -4.62
CA ARG A 150 -15.80 -1.40 -3.49
C ARG A 150 -16.12 -2.90 -3.64
N PRO A 151 -15.97 -3.70 -2.57
CA PRO A 151 -16.39 -5.10 -2.58
C PRO A 151 -17.85 -5.19 -3.02
N GLN A 152 -18.13 -5.99 -4.04
CA GLN A 152 -19.52 -6.29 -4.40
C GLN A 152 -20.12 -7.10 -3.25
N ARG A 153 -21.15 -6.56 -2.59
CA ARG A 153 -21.93 -7.34 -1.63
C ARG A 153 -22.57 -8.49 -2.41
N THR A 154 -22.26 -9.72 -2.01
CA THR A 154 -22.74 -10.96 -2.63
C THR A 154 -24.28 -11.04 -2.76
N GLY A 155 -25.03 -10.17 -2.07
CA GLY A 155 -26.50 -10.10 -2.10
C GLY A 155 -27.15 -9.45 -3.32
N ASP A 156 -26.45 -8.61 -4.10
CA ASP A 156 -27.08 -7.89 -5.23
C ASP A 156 -27.27 -8.74 -6.51
N ARG A 157 -26.78 -9.99 -6.54
CA ARG A 157 -26.99 -10.92 -7.66
C ARG A 157 -28.26 -11.77 -7.54
N ALA A 158 -29.03 -11.65 -6.46
CA ALA A 158 -30.22 -12.46 -6.20
C ALA A 158 -31.54 -11.76 -6.57
N ALA A 159 -31.58 -10.99 -7.65
CA ALA A 159 -32.84 -10.60 -8.29
C ALA A 159 -32.88 -11.05 -9.76
N PRO A 160 -32.95 -12.37 -10.05
CA PRO A 160 -33.54 -12.81 -11.29
C PRO A 160 -35.03 -12.48 -11.23
N GLY A 161 -35.44 -11.51 -12.06
CA GLY A 161 -36.84 -11.25 -12.35
C GLY A 161 -37.51 -12.54 -12.84
N HIS A 162 -38.25 -13.19 -11.95
CA HIS A 162 -39.35 -14.07 -12.31
C HIS A 162 -40.62 -13.21 -12.33
N ALA A 163 -40.81 -12.49 -13.42
CA ALA A 163 -42.09 -11.90 -13.76
C ALA A 163 -42.35 -12.08 -15.25
N ALA A 164 -43.48 -12.73 -15.52
CA ALA A 164 -44.28 -12.66 -16.73
C ALA A 164 -43.80 -13.41 -17.98
N THR A 165 -44.22 -14.67 -18.09
CA THR A 165 -44.87 -15.14 -19.32
C THR A 165 -46.17 -15.83 -18.95
N GLY A 166 -47.25 -15.04 -18.93
CA GLY A 166 -48.60 -15.54 -19.12
C GLY A 166 -48.95 -15.41 -20.60
N ARG A 167 -49.23 -16.54 -21.26
CA ARG A 167 -50.28 -16.76 -22.26
C ARG A 167 -50.24 -18.20 -22.73
#